data_AF-A0A7R9VTG4-F1
#
_entry.id   AF-A0A7R9VTG4-F1
#
_cell.length_a   1.000
_cell.length_b   1.000
_cell.length_c   1.000
_cell.angle_alpha   90.00
_cell.angle_beta   90.00
_cell.angle_gamma   90.00
#
_symmetry.space_group_name_H-M   'P 1'
#
loop_
_entity.id
_entity.type
_entity.pdbx_description
1 polymer ?
#
loop_
_entity_poly.entity_id
_entity_poly.type
_entity_poly.pdbx_seq_one_letter_code
_entity_poly.pdbx_strand_id
1 'polypeptide(L)'
;AFLHGTHTFSKNIKVGENQETYTRVGCFPSEKVSRRLSWLNMWHFRWRNWRLDIVWAITYFGLVSSLFPLCGIYDDYLQFNPSHNPLILIAWLSQSVIALFMQILAAGRCSLLFAILLSLVLILTTDLKMRTHVRIMWGLTHGLAHIAAALCCLLFVECATEWLIDEGIVKITSISVEVTTGETTALASSLYQEYMTHFSHMFVNVTPAFQGNLSETASMTMHDDFAKMPAFQQLHAQVYVGLIQFSNWINGIPLLQATLSLFDLPGRIAQRHSDLCATLCADGADCMLSHDPVKLVFISRTTMVTYASAIFLYFVVLAIPSAGAVFGTWLALTLNVFKAQYNEGFSSLRIEHWKNFLKLHINKNGDLEVFAIGLRRVPKQWVKDPEWDGVVQARTPKGKFGKEDDNARIPSWSWQRPSKWIPRKKSRKFTPEVIDFSLITKRPSAAAQYDVNHESIPESGYVPYQDPIRARTSSF
;
A
#
# COMPACT_ATOMS: atom_id res chain seq x y z
N ALA A 1 4.08 -15.07 8.85
CA ALA A 1 3.68 -15.76 7.61
C ALA A 1 2.28 -15.36 7.19
N PHE A 2 2.04 -15.03 5.92
CA PHE A 2 0.71 -14.75 5.36
C PHE A 2 0.09 -16.03 4.75
N LEU A 3 -1.16 -15.96 4.32
CA LEU A 3 -1.89 -17.03 3.64
C LEU A 3 -1.41 -17.13 2.19
N HIS A 4 -1.15 -18.33 1.65
CA HIS A 4 -0.94 -18.52 0.21
C HIS A 4 -2.23 -18.95 -0.48
N GLY A 5 -2.40 -18.55 -1.74
CA GLY A 5 -3.60 -18.85 -2.52
C GLY A 5 -3.70 -20.31 -2.95
N THR A 6 -4.69 -21.05 -2.47
CA THR A 6 -4.94 -22.45 -2.90
C THR A 6 -5.52 -22.61 -4.32
N HIS A 7 -6.25 -21.62 -4.84
CA HIS A 7 -6.99 -21.70 -6.12
C HIS A 7 -6.13 -21.51 -7.38
N THR A 8 -4.88 -21.08 -7.22
CA THR A 8 -3.93 -20.83 -8.33
C THR A 8 -3.15 -22.09 -8.73
N PHE A 9 -3.19 -23.13 -7.90
CA PHE A 9 -2.54 -24.40 -8.14
C PHE A 9 -3.44 -25.36 -8.90
N SER A 10 -2.83 -26.12 -9.81
CA SER A 10 -3.51 -27.15 -10.61
C SER A 10 -4.07 -28.25 -9.70
N LYS A 11 -5.21 -28.81 -10.10
CA LYS A 11 -5.79 -29.98 -9.41
C LYS A 11 -4.91 -31.21 -9.55
N ASN A 12 -4.28 -31.39 -10.70
CA ASN A 12 -3.36 -32.49 -10.97
C ASN A 12 -1.93 -31.95 -11.05
N ILE A 13 -1.00 -32.64 -10.40
CA ILE A 13 0.43 -32.34 -10.45
C ILE A 13 1.20 -33.60 -10.85
N LYS A 14 2.35 -33.43 -11.50
CA LYS A 14 3.28 -34.54 -11.77
C LYS A 14 4.46 -34.44 -10.82
N VAL A 15 4.82 -35.55 -10.17
CA VAL A 15 5.84 -35.57 -9.12
C VAL A 15 6.83 -36.70 -9.40
N GLY A 16 8.10 -36.46 -9.05
CA GLY A 16 9.20 -37.43 -9.21
C GLY A 16 9.72 -37.57 -10.63
N GLU A 17 10.79 -38.36 -10.78
CA GLU A 17 11.41 -38.67 -12.07
C GLU A 17 10.45 -39.42 -12.99
N ASN A 18 9.62 -40.32 -12.41
CA ASN A 18 8.63 -41.11 -13.14
C ASN A 18 7.40 -40.30 -13.60
N GLN A 19 7.32 -39.01 -13.27
CA GLN A 19 6.20 -38.12 -13.65
C GLN A 19 4.82 -38.66 -13.23
N GLU A 20 4.77 -39.30 -12.06
CA GLU A 20 3.53 -39.84 -11.50
C GLU A 20 2.52 -38.72 -11.27
N THR A 21 1.27 -38.97 -11.66
CA THR A 21 0.20 -37.98 -11.60
C THR A 21 -0.54 -38.08 -10.27
N TYR A 22 -0.44 -37.02 -9.46
CA TYR A 22 -1.17 -36.87 -8.20
C TYR A 22 -2.35 -35.92 -8.40
N THR A 23 -3.53 -36.35 -7.93
CA THR A 23 -4.73 -35.52 -7.93
C THR A 23 -4.95 -34.95 -6.53
N ARG A 24 -5.04 -33.63 -6.43
CA ARG A 24 -5.37 -32.93 -5.19
C ARG A 24 -6.82 -33.23 -4.80
N VAL A 25 -6.98 -33.92 -3.68
CA VAL A 25 -8.28 -34.27 -3.09
C VAL A 25 -8.87 -33.10 -2.30
N GLY A 26 -8.04 -32.34 -1.58
CA GLY A 26 -8.47 -31.24 -0.73
C GLY A 26 -7.47 -30.09 -0.63
N CYS A 27 -7.93 -28.94 -0.14
CA CYS A 27 -7.06 -27.81 0.21
C CYS A 27 -7.68 -26.94 1.31
N PHE A 28 -6.82 -26.28 2.09
CA PHE A 28 -7.23 -25.37 3.15
C PHE A 28 -6.50 -24.02 3.03
N PRO A 29 -7.22 -22.89 2.90
CA PRO A 29 -8.67 -22.77 2.70
C PRO A 29 -9.12 -23.42 1.38
N SER A 30 -10.41 -23.73 1.26
CA SER A 30 -10.96 -24.22 0.00
C SER A 30 -10.74 -23.23 -1.14
N GLU A 31 -10.66 -23.73 -2.38
CA GLU A 31 -10.40 -22.88 -3.56
C GLU A 31 -11.40 -21.73 -3.68
N LYS A 32 -12.68 -21.98 -3.39
CA LYS A 32 -13.74 -20.96 -3.41
C LYS A 32 -13.48 -19.84 -2.42
N VAL A 33 -13.03 -20.18 -1.20
CA VAL A 33 -12.70 -19.18 -0.18
C VAL A 33 -11.45 -18.41 -0.58
N SER A 34 -10.42 -19.11 -1.03
CA SER A 34 -9.18 -18.52 -1.52
C SER A 34 -9.41 -17.54 -2.66
N ARG A 35 -10.25 -17.90 -3.64
CA ARG A 35 -10.66 -17.05 -4.76
C ARG A 35 -11.43 -15.82 -4.29
N ARG A 36 -12.31 -15.94 -3.31
CA ARG A 36 -13.02 -14.78 -2.74
C ARG A 36 -12.07 -13.83 -2.01
N LEU A 37 -11.08 -14.38 -1.30
CA LEU A 37 -10.09 -13.57 -0.59
C LEU A 37 -9.18 -12.79 -1.53
N SER A 38 -8.83 -13.32 -2.71
CA SER A 38 -7.95 -12.62 -3.66
C SER A 38 -8.59 -11.35 -4.24
N TRP A 39 -9.92 -11.29 -4.37
CA TRP A 39 -10.64 -10.09 -4.80
C TRP A 39 -10.57 -8.93 -3.81
N LEU A 40 -10.21 -9.18 -2.55
CA LEU A 40 -9.99 -8.12 -1.57
C LEU A 40 -8.85 -7.19 -1.97
N ASN A 41 -7.98 -7.57 -2.91
CA ASN A 41 -6.93 -6.69 -3.41
C ASN A 41 -7.48 -5.39 -4.02
N MET A 42 -8.64 -5.43 -4.68
CA MET A 42 -9.24 -4.22 -5.26
C MET A 42 -9.48 -3.12 -4.24
N TRP A 43 -9.85 -3.48 -3.01
CA TRP A 43 -10.24 -2.53 -1.96
C TRP A 43 -9.21 -2.37 -0.85
N HIS A 44 -8.60 -3.48 -0.42
CA HIS A 44 -7.71 -3.50 0.73
C HIS A 44 -6.23 -3.34 0.39
N PHE A 45 -5.85 -3.40 -0.90
CA PHE A 45 -4.44 -3.28 -1.28
C PHE A 45 -3.84 -1.99 -0.74
N ARG A 46 -4.42 -0.83 -1.07
CA ARG A 46 -3.92 0.47 -0.62
C ARG A 46 -3.89 0.58 0.91
N TRP A 47 -5.00 0.29 1.58
CA TRP A 47 -5.10 0.39 3.05
C TRP A 47 -4.03 -0.44 3.78
N ARG A 48 -3.66 -1.61 3.24
CA ARG A 48 -2.65 -2.49 3.84
C ARG A 48 -1.23 -2.13 3.42
N ASN A 49 -1.05 -1.39 2.33
CA ASN A 49 0.25 -1.12 1.70
C ASN A 49 0.52 0.37 1.49
N TRP A 50 0.05 1.23 2.40
CA TRP A 50 0.19 2.70 2.32
C TRP A 50 1.63 3.19 2.10
N ARG A 51 2.66 2.41 2.46
CA ARG A 51 4.07 2.79 2.19
C ARG A 51 4.37 2.89 0.69
N LEU A 52 3.64 2.14 -0.14
CA LEU A 52 3.77 2.19 -1.59
C LEU A 52 3.17 3.49 -2.17
N ASP A 53 2.32 4.18 -1.40
CA ASP A 53 1.69 5.44 -1.82
C ASP A 53 2.76 6.53 -2.10
N ILE A 54 3.89 6.51 -1.40
CA ILE A 54 5.02 7.44 -1.65
C ILE A 54 5.62 7.18 -3.04
N VAL A 55 5.80 5.92 -3.42
CA VAL A 55 6.31 5.55 -4.74
C VAL A 55 5.31 6.00 -5.81
N TRP A 56 4.01 5.74 -5.60
CA TRP A 56 2.98 6.15 -6.54
C TRP A 56 2.87 7.67 -6.71
N ALA A 57 3.00 8.44 -5.62
CA ALA A 57 3.03 9.89 -5.67
C ALA A 57 4.13 10.41 -6.62
N ILE A 58 5.36 9.93 -6.44
CA ILE A 58 6.52 10.35 -7.24
C ILE A 58 6.36 9.88 -8.68
N THR A 59 5.97 8.61 -8.90
CA THR A 59 5.83 8.05 -10.24
C THR A 59 4.72 8.73 -11.03
N TYR A 60 3.53 8.92 -10.45
CA TYR A 60 2.42 9.56 -11.15
C TYR A 60 2.72 11.02 -11.46
N PHE A 61 3.33 11.75 -10.52
CA PHE A 61 3.72 13.14 -10.79
C PHE A 61 4.80 13.21 -11.89
N GLY A 62 5.79 12.31 -11.84
CA GLY A 62 6.80 12.16 -12.90
C GLY A 62 6.19 11.89 -14.27
N LEU A 63 5.16 11.02 -14.35
CA LEU A 63 4.43 10.71 -15.59
C LEU A 63 3.77 11.92 -16.22
N VAL A 64 3.28 12.87 -15.44
CA VAL A 64 2.58 14.06 -15.95
C VAL A 64 3.45 15.32 -15.96
N SER A 65 4.65 15.25 -15.36
CA SER A 65 5.52 16.41 -15.13
C SER A 65 5.87 17.21 -16.37
N SER A 66 6.04 16.55 -17.52
CA SER A 66 6.35 17.24 -18.77
C SER A 66 5.16 17.93 -19.40
N LEU A 67 3.93 17.62 -18.98
CA LEU A 67 2.68 18.10 -19.57
C LEU A 67 2.12 19.33 -18.85
N PHE A 68 2.71 19.72 -17.73
CA PHE A 68 2.27 20.88 -16.96
C PHE A 68 2.76 22.21 -17.59
N PRO A 69 1.93 23.27 -17.56
CA PRO A 69 0.47 23.29 -17.33
C PRO A 69 -0.32 22.94 -18.61
N LEU A 70 -1.58 22.50 -18.46
CA LEU A 70 -2.52 22.37 -19.58
C LEU A 70 -3.40 23.62 -19.66
N CYS A 71 -3.23 24.44 -20.70
CA CYS A 71 -3.93 25.71 -20.85
C CYS A 71 -5.06 25.64 -21.89
N GLY A 72 -6.28 26.03 -21.53
CA GLY A 72 -7.50 25.99 -22.33
C GLY A 72 -8.23 24.64 -22.32
N ILE A 73 -7.95 23.78 -21.34
CA ILE A 73 -8.50 22.41 -21.29
C ILE A 73 -9.97 22.39 -20.85
N TYR A 74 -10.38 23.33 -20.01
CA TYR A 74 -11.76 23.49 -19.58
C TYR A 74 -12.64 24.07 -20.70
N ASP A 75 -12.13 25.07 -21.42
CA ASP A 75 -12.79 25.61 -22.61
C ASP A 75 -12.96 24.56 -23.71
N ASP A 76 -11.93 23.74 -23.97
CA ASP A 76 -12.02 22.62 -24.92
C ASP A 76 -13.11 21.61 -24.50
N TYR A 77 -13.21 21.30 -23.22
CA TYR A 77 -14.29 20.45 -22.69
C TYR A 77 -15.68 21.07 -22.92
N LEU A 78 -15.85 22.36 -22.65
CA LEU A 78 -17.14 23.05 -22.84
C LEU A 78 -17.54 23.10 -24.32
N GLN A 79 -16.58 23.34 -25.22
CA GLN A 79 -16.80 23.31 -26.66
C GLN A 79 -17.16 21.91 -27.17
N PHE A 80 -16.50 20.87 -26.65
CA PHE A 80 -16.77 19.48 -27.04
C PHE A 80 -18.09 18.95 -26.46
N ASN A 81 -18.46 19.35 -25.24
CA ASN A 81 -19.64 18.87 -24.55
C ASN A 81 -20.53 20.00 -23.98
N PRO A 82 -21.11 20.86 -24.84
CA PRO A 82 -21.94 21.98 -24.39
C PRO A 82 -23.23 21.53 -23.67
N SER A 83 -23.62 20.27 -23.86
CA SER A 83 -24.80 19.66 -23.23
C SER A 83 -24.52 18.98 -21.88
N HIS A 84 -23.26 18.93 -21.43
CA HIS A 84 -22.81 18.22 -20.23
C HIS A 84 -23.28 16.75 -20.16
N ASN A 85 -23.35 16.08 -21.32
CA ASN A 85 -23.77 14.67 -21.38
C ASN A 85 -22.66 13.74 -20.85
N PRO A 86 -22.98 12.77 -19.96
CA PRO A 86 -21.97 11.89 -19.37
C PRO A 86 -21.31 10.93 -20.37
N LEU A 87 -21.99 10.53 -21.44
CA LEU A 87 -21.40 9.66 -22.47
C LEU A 87 -20.39 10.42 -23.33
N ILE A 88 -20.69 11.68 -23.64
CA ILE A 88 -19.80 12.58 -24.39
C ILE A 88 -18.56 12.91 -23.55
N LEU A 89 -18.72 13.07 -22.24
CA LEU A 89 -17.58 13.23 -21.31
C LEU A 89 -16.60 12.06 -21.40
N ILE A 90 -17.09 10.81 -21.48
CA ILE A 90 -16.20 9.63 -21.62
C ILE A 90 -15.45 9.66 -22.95
N ALA A 91 -16.12 10.07 -24.03
CA ALA A 91 -15.50 10.20 -25.35
C ALA A 91 -14.40 11.28 -25.34
N TRP A 92 -14.71 12.47 -24.82
CA TRP A 92 -13.74 13.56 -24.64
C TRP A 92 -12.55 13.12 -23.80
N LEU A 93 -12.80 12.55 -22.61
CA LEU A 93 -11.76 12.08 -21.71
C LEU A 93 -10.84 11.06 -22.40
N SER A 94 -11.42 10.13 -23.17
CA SER A 94 -10.64 9.13 -23.91
C SER A 94 -9.78 9.78 -24.99
N GLN A 95 -10.33 10.72 -25.75
CA GLN A 95 -9.59 11.47 -26.78
C GLN A 95 -8.46 12.30 -26.17
N SER A 96 -8.71 13.02 -25.08
CA SER A 96 -7.72 13.84 -24.38
C SER A 96 -6.60 12.99 -23.78
N VAL A 97 -6.93 11.85 -23.16
CA VAL A 97 -5.91 10.91 -22.65
C VAL A 97 -5.04 10.36 -23.77
N ILE A 98 -5.62 10.02 -24.93
CA ILE A 98 -4.85 9.55 -26.09
C ILE A 98 -3.95 10.68 -26.63
N ALA A 99 -4.45 11.89 -26.76
CA ALA A 99 -3.68 13.04 -27.23
C ALA A 99 -2.48 13.34 -26.31
N LEU A 100 -2.71 13.41 -25.00
CA LEU A 100 -1.66 13.60 -24.00
C LEU A 100 -0.66 12.45 -23.98
N PHE A 101 -1.11 11.21 -24.15
CA PHE A 101 -0.22 10.07 -24.27
C PHE A 101 0.70 10.19 -25.49
N MET A 102 0.16 10.58 -26.65
CA MET A 102 0.97 10.83 -27.83
C MET A 102 1.95 11.99 -27.62
N GLN A 103 1.58 13.00 -26.84
CA GLN A 103 2.46 14.12 -26.48
C GLN A 103 3.62 13.68 -25.56
N ILE A 104 3.39 12.74 -24.64
CA ILE A 104 4.47 12.11 -23.86
C ILE A 104 5.50 11.47 -24.80
N LEU A 105 5.03 10.76 -25.83
CA LEU A 105 5.92 10.12 -26.80
C LEU A 105 6.66 11.12 -27.70
N ALA A 106 5.97 12.20 -28.11
CA ALA A 106 6.50 13.16 -29.07
C ALA A 106 7.48 14.17 -28.44
N ALA A 107 7.16 14.71 -27.27
CA ALA A 107 7.90 15.84 -26.67
C ALA A 107 8.20 15.68 -25.17
N GLY A 108 7.42 14.88 -24.44
CA GLY A 108 7.49 14.80 -22.97
C GLY A 108 8.66 13.98 -22.43
N ARG A 109 9.90 14.47 -22.51
CA ARG A 109 11.14 13.72 -22.15
C ARG A 109 11.14 13.13 -20.74
N CYS A 110 10.75 13.90 -19.72
CA CYS A 110 10.73 13.42 -18.33
C CYS A 110 9.61 12.39 -18.14
N SER A 111 8.41 12.73 -18.62
CA SER A 111 7.25 11.83 -18.61
C SER A 111 7.52 10.51 -19.33
N LEU A 112 8.22 10.54 -20.46
CA LEU A 112 8.61 9.36 -21.25
C LEU A 112 9.58 8.47 -20.48
N LEU A 113 10.56 9.05 -19.80
CA LEU A 113 11.49 8.29 -18.95
C LEU A 113 10.73 7.55 -17.84
N PHE A 114 9.81 8.23 -17.15
CA PHE A 114 8.97 7.61 -16.13
C PHE A 114 8.05 6.53 -16.72
N ALA A 115 7.47 6.76 -17.91
CA ALA A 115 6.60 5.79 -18.59
C ALA A 115 7.36 4.51 -18.99
N ILE A 116 8.57 4.65 -19.53
CA ILE A 116 9.44 3.53 -19.89
C ILE A 116 9.87 2.78 -18.63
N LEU A 117 10.35 3.48 -17.60
CA LEU A 117 10.81 2.87 -16.36
C LEU A 117 9.67 2.10 -15.66
N LEU A 118 8.49 2.71 -15.55
CA LEU A 118 7.31 2.07 -14.99
C LEU A 118 6.94 0.81 -15.77
N SER A 119 6.81 0.92 -17.09
CA SER A 119 6.44 -0.21 -17.95
C SER A 119 7.46 -1.35 -17.86
N LEU A 120 8.76 -1.02 -17.86
CA LEU A 120 9.83 -2.00 -17.71
C LEU A 120 9.74 -2.73 -16.36
N VAL A 121 9.61 -1.99 -15.25
CA VAL A 121 9.48 -2.58 -13.91
C VAL A 121 8.26 -3.50 -13.83
N LEU A 122 7.12 -3.09 -14.38
CA LEU A 122 5.90 -3.91 -14.36
C LEU A 122 6.01 -5.17 -15.23
N ILE A 123 6.68 -5.11 -16.38
CA ILE A 123 6.96 -6.30 -17.20
C ILE A 123 7.89 -7.26 -16.45
N LEU A 124 8.97 -6.75 -15.83
CA LEU A 124 9.97 -7.55 -15.13
C LEU A 124 9.41 -8.21 -13.87
N THR A 125 8.45 -7.57 -13.21
CA THR A 125 7.82 -8.08 -11.97
C THR A 125 6.62 -8.98 -12.22
N THR A 126 6.19 -9.16 -13.47
CA THR A 126 5.13 -10.11 -13.82
C THR A 126 5.64 -11.55 -13.75
N ASP A 127 4.82 -12.46 -13.24
CA ASP A 127 5.18 -13.85 -12.92
C ASP A 127 5.80 -14.61 -14.10
N LEU A 128 6.93 -15.29 -13.85
CA LEU A 128 7.65 -16.14 -14.81
C LEU A 128 6.85 -17.38 -15.24
N LYS A 129 5.82 -17.76 -14.49
CA LYS A 129 4.90 -18.84 -14.87
C LYS A 129 4.09 -18.51 -16.13
N MET A 130 3.91 -17.23 -16.44
CA MET A 130 3.21 -16.80 -17.64
C MET A 130 4.11 -16.94 -18.87
N ARG A 131 3.53 -17.30 -20.01
CA ARG A 131 4.26 -17.31 -21.30
C ARG A 131 4.83 -15.92 -21.58
N THR A 132 6.05 -15.84 -22.11
CA THR A 132 6.80 -14.59 -22.28
C THR A 132 6.01 -13.48 -23.00
N HIS A 133 5.31 -13.79 -24.10
CA HIS A 133 4.50 -12.79 -24.81
C HIS A 133 3.30 -12.31 -24.00
N VAL A 134 2.59 -13.21 -23.29
CA VAL A 134 1.47 -12.83 -22.41
C VAL A 134 1.98 -11.96 -21.26
N ARG A 135 3.15 -12.29 -20.70
CA ARG A 135 3.81 -11.51 -19.66
C ARG A 135 4.10 -10.08 -20.12
N ILE A 136 4.70 -9.93 -21.30
CA ILE A 136 4.99 -8.61 -21.89
C ILE A 136 3.71 -7.83 -22.14
N MET A 137 2.73 -8.43 -22.83
CA MET A 137 1.46 -7.77 -23.12
C MET A 137 0.73 -7.35 -21.85
N TRP A 138 0.67 -8.22 -20.84
CA TRP A 138 -0.03 -7.94 -19.58
C TRP A 138 0.68 -6.87 -18.75
N GLY A 139 2.02 -6.89 -18.70
CA GLY A 139 2.82 -5.84 -18.07
C GLY A 139 2.66 -4.48 -18.77
N LEU A 140 2.63 -4.48 -20.11
CA LEU A 140 2.36 -3.27 -20.91
C LEU A 140 0.95 -2.73 -20.65
N THR A 141 -0.08 -3.58 -20.67
CA THR A 141 -1.46 -3.17 -20.34
C THR A 141 -1.54 -2.56 -18.94
N HIS A 142 -0.80 -3.11 -17.96
CA HIS A 142 -0.73 -2.56 -16.62
C HIS A 142 -0.05 -1.19 -16.57
N GLY A 143 1.08 -1.04 -17.28
CA GLY A 143 1.76 0.24 -17.44
C GLY A 143 0.87 1.30 -18.09
N LEU A 144 0.19 0.94 -19.20
CA LEU A 144 -0.78 1.82 -19.88
C LEU A 144 -1.95 2.20 -18.97
N ALA A 145 -2.46 1.28 -18.15
CA ALA A 145 -3.52 1.59 -17.18
C ALA A 145 -3.05 2.62 -16.13
N HIS A 146 -1.81 2.52 -15.65
CA HIS A 146 -1.24 3.52 -14.75
C HIS A 146 -1.02 4.88 -15.43
N ILE A 147 -0.52 4.88 -16.67
CA ILE A 147 -0.32 6.11 -17.45
C ILE A 147 -1.67 6.80 -17.70
N ALA A 148 -2.67 6.06 -18.18
CA ALA A 148 -4.02 6.59 -18.40
C ALA A 148 -4.62 7.14 -17.10
N ALA A 149 -4.49 6.42 -15.98
CA ALA A 149 -4.97 6.92 -14.70
C ALA A 149 -4.26 8.21 -14.24
N ALA A 150 -2.95 8.32 -14.45
CA ALA A 150 -2.20 9.54 -14.15
C ALA A 150 -2.65 10.73 -15.02
N LEU A 151 -2.88 10.49 -16.32
CA LEU A 151 -3.39 11.48 -17.26
C LEU A 151 -4.83 11.92 -16.92
N CYS A 152 -5.71 11.00 -16.51
CA CYS A 152 -7.02 11.37 -16.00
C CYS A 152 -6.92 12.26 -14.74
N CYS A 153 -5.97 11.98 -13.85
CA CYS A 153 -5.74 12.83 -12.67
C CYS A 153 -5.26 14.23 -13.08
N LEU A 154 -4.38 14.32 -14.08
CA LEU A 154 -3.90 15.59 -14.63
C LEU A 154 -5.06 16.40 -15.21
N LEU A 155 -5.84 15.79 -16.12
CA LEU A 155 -7.00 16.44 -16.74
C LEU A 155 -7.98 16.96 -15.68
N PHE A 156 -8.28 16.15 -14.67
CA PHE A 156 -9.18 16.57 -13.61
C PHE A 156 -8.64 17.79 -12.84
N VAL A 157 -7.36 17.79 -12.45
CA VAL A 157 -6.78 18.88 -11.65
C VAL A 157 -6.66 20.16 -12.48
N GLU A 158 -6.28 20.07 -13.75
CA GLU A 158 -6.15 21.23 -14.63
C GLU A 158 -7.52 21.81 -15.01
N CYS A 159 -8.49 20.97 -15.41
CA CYS A 159 -9.86 21.44 -15.63
C CYS A 159 -10.47 22.06 -14.37
N ALA A 160 -10.23 21.47 -13.19
CA ALA A 160 -10.71 22.06 -11.94
C ALA A 160 -10.03 23.40 -11.64
N THR A 161 -8.75 23.56 -12.00
CA THR A 161 -8.01 24.82 -11.80
C THR A 161 -8.58 25.92 -12.69
N GLU A 162 -8.81 25.65 -13.98
CA GLU A 162 -9.41 26.61 -14.91
C GLU A 162 -10.87 26.92 -14.55
N TRP A 163 -11.67 25.91 -14.22
CA TRP A 163 -13.04 26.12 -13.75
C TRP A 163 -13.12 27.04 -12.52
N LEU A 164 -12.19 26.90 -11.56
CA LEU A 164 -12.11 27.78 -10.40
C LEU A 164 -11.77 29.24 -10.77
N ILE A 165 -11.02 29.45 -11.84
CA ILE A 165 -10.68 30.76 -12.38
C ILE A 165 -11.90 31.37 -13.08
N ASP A 166 -12.53 30.62 -13.99
CA ASP A 166 -13.62 31.10 -14.84
C ASP A 166 -14.89 31.43 -14.04
N GLU A 167 -15.22 30.62 -13.03
CA GLU A 167 -16.34 30.90 -12.12
C GLU A 167 -16.03 32.02 -11.12
N GLY A 168 -14.81 32.58 -11.13
CA GLY A 168 -14.40 33.64 -10.22
C GLY A 168 -14.35 33.22 -8.74
N ILE A 169 -14.24 31.92 -8.46
CA ILE A 169 -14.12 31.37 -7.09
C ILE A 169 -12.79 31.82 -6.46
N VAL A 170 -11.78 32.03 -7.30
CA VAL A 170 -10.44 32.44 -6.92
C VAL A 170 -10.06 33.74 -7.63
N LYS A 171 -9.51 34.72 -6.90
CA LYS A 171 -9.05 35.99 -7.49
C LYS A 171 -7.64 35.84 -8.06
N ILE A 172 -7.52 36.03 -9.37
CA ILE A 172 -6.23 36.26 -10.04
C ILE A 172 -5.98 37.76 -10.22
N THR A 173 -4.73 38.18 -10.09
CA THR A 173 -4.28 39.55 -10.31
C THR A 173 -4.06 39.71 -11.80
N SER A 174 -5.08 40.10 -12.56
CA SER A 174 -4.92 40.35 -13.99
C SER A 174 -4.12 41.64 -14.20
N ILE A 175 -3.02 41.54 -14.95
CA ILE A 175 -2.42 42.71 -15.59
C ILE A 175 -3.33 43.01 -16.78
N SER A 176 -4.16 44.04 -16.64
CA SER A 176 -5.14 44.56 -17.62
C SER A 176 -6.30 43.63 -17.99
N VAL A 177 -7.50 43.98 -17.54
CA VAL A 177 -8.69 44.34 -18.33
C VAL A 177 -9.84 44.52 -17.34
N GLU A 178 -10.41 45.72 -17.29
CA GLU A 178 -11.69 46.00 -16.65
C GLU A 178 -12.80 45.23 -17.39
N VAL A 179 -13.30 44.14 -16.82
CA VAL A 179 -14.63 43.63 -17.15
C VAL A 179 -15.53 43.78 -15.94
N THR A 180 -16.38 44.79 -16.00
CA THR A 180 -17.54 45.00 -15.13
C THR A 180 -18.63 43.99 -15.48
N THR A 181 -18.69 42.84 -14.81
CA THR A 181 -19.92 42.04 -14.70
C THR A 181 -19.93 41.21 -13.42
N GLY A 182 -20.91 41.49 -12.55
CA GLY A 182 -21.44 40.56 -11.54
C GLY A 182 -20.60 40.37 -10.27
N GLU A 183 -21.26 40.43 -9.10
CA GLU A 183 -20.69 40.03 -7.81
C GLU A 183 -20.20 38.57 -7.85
N THR A 184 -18.91 38.37 -8.13
CA THR A 184 -18.25 37.08 -7.99
C THR A 184 -17.91 36.85 -6.52
N THR A 185 -18.33 35.72 -5.97
CA THR A 185 -18.04 35.37 -4.57
C THR A 185 -16.60 34.87 -4.47
N ALA A 186 -15.69 35.80 -4.19
CA ALA A 186 -14.26 35.52 -3.96
C ALA A 186 -14.05 34.82 -2.60
N LEU A 187 -14.65 33.65 -2.36
CA LEU A 187 -14.74 33.04 -1.04
C LEU A 187 -13.35 32.72 -0.44
N ALA A 188 -12.42 32.14 -1.20
CA ALA A 188 -11.11 31.76 -0.69
C ALA A 188 -10.21 32.98 -0.39
N SER A 189 -10.14 33.91 -1.33
CA SER A 189 -9.37 35.14 -1.18
C SER A 189 -9.98 36.11 -0.17
N SER A 190 -11.32 36.16 -0.05
CA SER A 190 -12.01 36.93 1.00
C SER A 190 -11.83 36.30 2.36
N LEU A 191 -11.93 34.97 2.52
CA LEU A 191 -11.62 34.31 3.79
C LEU A 191 -10.17 34.56 4.22
N TYR A 192 -9.22 34.53 3.27
CA TYR A 192 -7.82 34.87 3.55
C TYR A 192 -7.64 36.35 3.90
N GLN A 193 -8.27 37.28 3.17
CA GLN A 193 -8.20 38.71 3.47
C GLN A 193 -8.90 39.06 4.78
N GLU A 194 -10.07 38.50 5.06
CA GLU A 194 -10.81 38.64 6.31
C GLU A 194 -9.97 38.11 7.46
N TYR A 195 -9.37 36.93 7.30
CA TYR A 195 -8.38 36.41 8.24
C TYR A 195 -7.21 37.40 8.45
N MET A 196 -6.59 37.87 7.37
CA MET A 196 -5.42 38.74 7.45
C MET A 196 -5.76 40.09 8.09
N THR A 197 -6.96 40.60 7.86
CA THR A 197 -7.40 41.91 8.34
C THR A 197 -7.91 41.83 9.79
N HIS A 198 -8.71 40.81 10.12
CA HIS A 198 -9.41 40.71 11.40
C HIS A 198 -8.82 39.73 12.40
N PHE A 199 -8.05 38.73 11.98
CA PHE A 199 -7.59 37.65 12.87
C PHE A 199 -6.06 37.56 12.97
N SER A 200 -5.30 38.01 11.97
CA SER A 200 -3.84 37.86 11.95
C SER A 200 -3.15 38.50 13.15
N HIS A 201 -3.60 39.68 13.56
CA HIS A 201 -3.04 40.43 14.68
C HIS A 201 -3.25 39.72 16.04
N MET A 202 -4.28 38.88 16.18
CA MET A 202 -4.48 38.09 17.41
C MET A 202 -3.37 37.05 17.60
N PHE A 203 -2.81 36.53 16.50
CA PHE A 203 -1.81 35.47 16.54
C PHE A 203 -0.38 36.00 16.41
N VAL A 204 -0.19 37.11 15.70
CA VAL A 204 1.10 37.83 15.67
C VAL A 204 1.50 38.32 17.05
N ASN A 205 0.54 38.55 17.96
CA ASN A 205 0.80 38.95 19.36
C ASN A 205 1.00 37.77 20.35
N VAL A 206 0.79 36.52 19.93
CA VAL A 206 1.06 35.34 20.79
C VAL A 206 2.55 35.00 20.78
N THR A 207 3.25 35.26 19.67
CA THR A 207 4.69 34.97 19.49
C THR A 207 5.60 35.87 20.34
N PRO A 208 5.42 37.21 20.41
CA PRO A 208 6.25 38.09 21.23
C PRO A 208 6.02 37.91 22.73
N ALA A 209 4.81 37.52 23.15
CA ALA A 209 4.48 37.25 24.55
C ALA A 209 5.26 36.04 25.12
N PHE A 210 5.66 35.11 24.25
CA PHE A 210 6.54 34.00 24.61
C PHE A 210 8.05 34.36 24.50
N GLN A 211 8.38 35.34 23.67
CA GLN A 211 9.75 35.78 23.38
C GLN A 211 10.30 36.75 24.44
N GLY A 212 9.44 37.57 25.04
CA GLY A 212 9.83 38.54 26.08
C GLY A 212 10.34 37.91 27.38
N ASN A 213 9.91 36.69 27.70
CA ASN A 213 10.31 36.01 28.94
C ASN A 213 11.59 35.15 28.82
N LEU A 214 12.15 35.00 27.61
CA LEU A 214 13.35 34.16 27.38
C LEU A 214 14.59 34.95 26.95
N SER A 215 14.42 36.19 26.46
CA SER A 215 15.54 37.04 26.04
C SER A 215 16.24 37.76 27.19
N GLU A 216 15.55 38.02 28.32
CA GLU A 216 16.15 38.71 29.48
C GLU A 216 17.15 37.85 30.28
N THR A 217 17.23 36.54 30.03
CA THR A 217 18.18 35.64 30.72
C THR A 217 19.44 35.29 29.93
N ALA A 218 19.60 35.77 28.69
CA ALA A 218 20.68 35.34 27.80
C ALA A 218 21.76 36.40 27.50
N SER A 219 21.72 37.57 28.14
CA SER A 219 22.72 38.64 27.96
C SER A 219 23.67 38.79 29.15
N MET A 220 23.96 37.71 29.87
CA MET A 220 25.13 37.71 30.77
C MET A 220 26.39 37.44 29.95
N THR A 221 27.24 38.46 29.88
CA THR A 221 28.64 38.46 29.44
C THR A 221 29.37 37.14 29.73
N MET A 222 29.52 36.27 28.72
CA MET A 222 30.10 34.93 28.89
C MET A 222 31.28 34.63 27.97
N HIS A 223 32.06 35.64 27.58
CA HIS A 223 33.18 35.41 26.65
C HIS A 223 34.50 35.02 27.33
N ASP A 224 34.78 35.47 28.56
CA ASP A 224 36.06 35.21 29.25
C ASP A 224 36.05 34.03 30.25
N ASP A 225 34.88 33.62 30.75
CA ASP A 225 34.77 32.54 31.75
C ASP A 225 34.46 31.16 31.14
N PHE A 226 34.03 31.10 29.88
CA PHE A 226 33.65 29.86 29.21
C PHE A 226 34.84 28.89 29.05
N ALA A 227 36.03 29.42 28.78
CA ALA A 227 37.26 28.64 28.59
C ALA A 227 37.80 28.03 29.89
N LYS A 228 37.34 28.48 31.06
CA LYS A 228 37.79 28.01 32.39
C LYS A 228 36.88 26.95 33.00
N MET A 229 35.75 26.62 32.37
CA MET A 229 34.78 25.66 32.89
C MET A 229 35.16 24.20 32.58
N PRO A 230 34.81 23.24 33.46
CA PRO A 230 34.99 21.82 33.17
C PRO A 230 34.15 21.38 31.97
N ALA A 231 34.66 20.42 31.19
CA ALA A 231 34.12 20.02 29.89
C ALA A 231 32.62 19.65 29.91
N PHE A 232 32.13 19.06 31.00
CA PHE A 232 30.72 18.72 31.16
C PHE A 232 29.81 19.97 31.22
N GLN A 233 30.27 21.04 31.87
CA GLN A 233 29.54 22.30 31.98
C GLN A 233 29.55 23.08 30.66
N GLN A 234 30.67 23.04 29.92
CA GLN A 234 30.75 23.59 28.56
C GLN A 234 29.78 22.88 27.60
N LEU A 235 29.73 21.54 27.66
CA LEU A 235 28.79 20.75 26.85
C LEU A 235 27.34 21.09 27.22
N HIS A 236 27.01 21.20 28.51
CA HIS A 236 25.67 21.58 28.96
C HIS A 236 25.28 22.97 28.45
N ALA A 237 26.19 23.95 28.50
CA ALA A 237 25.96 25.29 27.99
C ALA A 237 25.77 25.31 26.46
N GLN A 238 26.56 24.54 25.69
CA GLN A 238 26.39 24.42 24.24
C GLN A 238 25.05 23.77 23.86
N VAL A 239 24.66 22.71 24.57
CA VAL A 239 23.36 22.05 24.36
C VAL A 239 22.22 23.02 24.70
N TYR A 240 22.35 23.78 25.80
CA TYR A 240 21.34 24.75 26.21
C TYR A 240 21.17 25.89 25.19
N VAL A 241 22.27 26.46 24.69
CA VAL A 241 22.24 27.48 23.62
C VAL A 241 21.68 26.90 22.32
N GLY A 242 22.05 25.66 21.96
CA GLY A 242 21.50 24.97 20.79
C GLY A 242 19.99 24.73 20.89
N LEU A 243 19.48 24.38 22.08
CA LEU A 243 18.05 24.22 22.34
C LEU A 243 17.30 25.56 22.25
N ILE A 244 17.88 26.66 22.74
CA ILE A 244 17.29 28.00 22.61
C ILE A 244 17.27 28.44 21.14
N GLN A 245 18.36 28.25 20.40
CA GLN A 245 18.40 28.57 18.97
C GLN A 245 17.40 27.74 18.17
N PHE A 246 17.27 26.44 18.47
CA PHE A 246 16.28 25.57 17.84
C PHE A 246 14.85 25.96 18.21
N SER A 247 14.58 26.34 19.46
CA SER A 247 13.28 26.85 19.91
C SER A 247 12.92 28.18 19.22
N ASN A 248 13.87 29.11 19.12
CA ASN A 248 13.69 30.37 18.39
C ASN A 248 13.48 30.14 16.89
N TRP A 249 14.14 29.15 16.30
CA TRP A 249 13.93 28.76 14.91
C TRP A 249 12.53 28.17 14.68
N ILE A 250 12.08 27.24 15.54
CA ILE A 250 10.72 26.67 15.47
C ILE A 250 9.66 27.77 15.65
N ASN A 251 9.83 28.64 16.65
CA ASN A 251 8.90 29.74 16.93
C ASN A 251 8.95 30.86 15.88
N GLY A 252 10.03 30.94 15.10
CA GLY A 252 10.19 31.84 13.96
C GLY A 252 9.53 31.33 12.68
N ILE A 253 9.06 30.07 12.65
CA ILE A 253 8.21 29.58 11.56
C ILE A 253 6.83 30.19 11.79
N PRO A 254 6.32 31.04 10.88
CA PRO A 254 5.00 31.65 11.04
C PRO A 254 3.96 30.57 10.73
N LEU A 255 3.74 29.64 11.67
CA LEU A 255 2.95 28.43 11.52
C LEU A 255 1.57 28.75 10.95
N LEU A 256 0.98 29.85 11.40
CA LEU A 256 -0.32 30.29 10.96
C LEU A 256 -0.30 30.89 9.55
N GLN A 257 0.67 31.76 9.22
CA GLN A 257 0.85 32.25 7.86
C GLN A 257 1.15 31.10 6.89
N ALA A 258 1.97 30.13 7.30
CA ALA A 258 2.24 28.92 6.55
C ALA A 258 0.95 28.08 6.37
N THR A 259 0.16 27.91 7.43
CA THR A 259 -1.11 27.18 7.42
C THR A 259 -2.14 27.85 6.51
N LEU A 260 -2.26 29.18 6.55
CA LEU A 260 -3.18 29.92 5.69
C LEU A 260 -2.71 29.98 4.26
N SER A 261 -1.39 30.02 4.06
CA SER A 261 -0.79 29.89 2.74
C SER A 261 -0.98 28.51 2.12
N LEU A 262 -1.18 27.50 2.95
CA LEU A 262 -1.59 26.15 2.56
C LEU A 262 -3.09 26.08 2.28
N PHE A 263 -3.92 26.88 2.98
CA PHE A 263 -5.35 27.00 2.69
C PHE A 263 -5.64 27.82 1.41
N ASP A 264 -4.81 28.81 1.07
CA ASP A 264 -4.87 29.56 -0.20
C ASP A 264 -4.08 28.89 -1.34
N LEU A 265 -3.83 27.59 -1.22
CA LEU A 265 -3.16 26.82 -2.26
C LEU A 265 -3.91 26.83 -3.61
N PRO A 266 -5.27 26.79 -3.67
CA PRO A 266 -6.01 27.01 -4.92
C PRO A 266 -5.72 28.38 -5.54
N GLY A 267 -5.65 29.44 -4.73
CA GLY A 267 -5.24 30.79 -5.12
C GLY A 267 -3.91 30.83 -5.83
N ARG A 268 -2.91 30.19 -5.21
CA ARG A 268 -1.55 30.11 -5.75
C ARG A 268 -1.46 29.30 -7.03
N ILE A 269 -2.18 28.18 -7.10
CA ILE A 269 -2.20 27.34 -8.31
C ILE A 269 -2.85 28.14 -9.43
N ALA A 270 -4.03 28.72 -9.21
CA ALA A 270 -4.75 29.51 -10.20
C ALA A 270 -3.93 30.70 -10.73
N GLN A 271 -3.31 31.50 -9.85
CA GLN A 271 -2.47 32.61 -10.26
C GLN A 271 -1.28 32.14 -11.09
N ARG A 272 -0.56 31.11 -10.61
CA ARG A 272 0.63 30.62 -11.32
C ARG A 272 0.27 29.91 -12.62
N HIS A 273 -0.85 29.21 -12.66
CA HIS A 273 -1.41 28.63 -13.88
C HIS A 273 -1.68 29.74 -14.90
N SER A 274 -2.39 30.81 -14.50
CA SER A 274 -2.67 31.97 -15.36
C SER A 274 -1.39 32.66 -15.85
N ASP A 275 -0.40 32.91 -14.97
CA ASP A 275 0.90 33.50 -15.34
C ASP A 275 1.63 32.66 -16.42
N LEU A 276 1.61 31.33 -16.25
CA LEU A 276 2.26 30.39 -17.16
C LEU A 276 1.52 30.35 -18.51
N CYS A 277 0.19 30.24 -18.48
CA CYS A 277 -0.63 30.20 -19.68
C CYS A 277 -0.56 31.52 -20.46
N ALA A 278 -0.55 32.68 -19.80
CA ALA A 278 -0.35 33.97 -20.48
C ALA A 278 0.95 34.03 -21.28
N THR A 279 2.03 33.40 -20.79
CA THR A 279 3.32 33.32 -21.48
C THR A 279 3.30 32.29 -22.62
N LEU A 280 2.66 31.14 -22.42
CA LEU A 280 2.62 30.05 -23.40
C LEU A 280 1.67 30.37 -24.57
N CYS A 281 0.54 31.02 -24.29
CA CYS A 281 -0.53 31.31 -25.26
C CYS A 281 -0.41 32.68 -25.96
N ALA A 282 0.69 33.43 -25.76
CA ALA A 282 0.82 34.84 -26.18
C ALA A 282 0.62 35.14 -27.69
N ASP A 283 0.73 34.14 -28.57
CA ASP A 283 0.70 34.33 -30.03
C ASP A 283 -0.55 33.75 -30.72
N GLY A 284 -1.59 33.37 -29.97
CA GLY A 284 -2.84 32.82 -30.53
C GLY A 284 -2.71 31.41 -31.15
N ALA A 285 -1.61 30.70 -30.88
CA ALA A 285 -1.48 29.28 -31.20
C ALA A 285 -2.25 28.42 -30.19
N ASP A 286 -2.77 27.27 -30.63
CA ASP A 286 -3.45 26.28 -29.77
C ASP A 286 -2.59 25.94 -28.54
N CYS A 287 -2.95 26.54 -27.41
CA CYS A 287 -2.14 26.52 -26.21
C CYS A 287 -2.19 25.18 -25.47
N MET A 288 -3.24 24.39 -25.72
CA MET A 288 -3.48 23.11 -25.05
C MET A 288 -2.36 22.07 -25.25
N LEU A 289 -1.56 22.17 -26.31
CA LEU A 289 -0.58 21.15 -26.69
C LEU A 289 0.81 21.72 -27.09
N SER A 290 0.98 23.03 -27.04
CA SER A 290 2.22 23.70 -27.44
C SER A 290 3.33 23.54 -26.38
N HIS A 291 4.09 22.46 -26.45
CA HIS A 291 5.39 22.36 -25.77
C HIS A 291 6.50 22.99 -26.61
N ASP A 292 6.37 24.28 -26.90
CA ASP A 292 7.47 25.03 -27.51
C ASP A 292 8.59 25.22 -26.46
N PRO A 293 9.74 24.56 -26.61
CA PRO A 293 10.84 24.68 -25.66
C PRO A 293 11.36 26.11 -25.55
N VAL A 294 11.17 26.95 -26.56
CA VAL A 294 11.59 28.35 -26.55
C VAL A 294 10.75 29.17 -25.57
N LYS A 295 9.42 28.95 -25.54
CA LYS A 295 8.51 29.65 -24.60
C LYS A 295 8.77 29.24 -23.15
N LEU A 296 9.10 27.97 -22.92
CA LEU A 296 9.43 27.45 -21.58
C LEU A 296 10.69 28.07 -20.96
N VAL A 297 11.63 28.60 -21.77
CA VAL A 297 12.85 29.27 -21.27
C VAL A 297 12.54 30.64 -20.66
N PHE A 298 11.48 31.31 -21.09
CA PHE A 298 11.08 32.63 -20.56
C PHE A 298 10.37 32.54 -19.20
N ILE A 299 9.94 31.34 -18.80
CA ILE A 299 9.31 31.11 -17.52
C ILE A 299 10.37 31.09 -16.41
N SER A 300 10.16 31.90 -15.36
CA SER A 300 11.07 31.91 -14.21
C SER A 300 11.06 30.56 -13.48
N ARG A 301 12.24 30.11 -13.05
CA ARG A 301 12.36 28.86 -12.28
C ARG A 301 11.54 28.89 -10.99
N THR A 302 11.45 30.06 -10.34
CA THR A 302 10.65 30.26 -9.13
C THR A 302 9.17 30.07 -9.42
N THR A 303 8.65 30.60 -10.53
CA THR A 303 7.26 30.41 -10.97
C THR A 303 6.98 28.92 -11.20
N MET A 304 7.85 28.23 -11.94
CA MET A 304 7.69 26.80 -12.25
C MET A 304 7.75 25.92 -10.99
N VAL A 305 8.71 26.15 -10.09
CA VAL A 305 8.86 25.37 -8.85
C VAL A 305 7.70 25.63 -7.90
N THR A 306 7.24 26.87 -7.77
CA THR A 306 6.09 27.19 -6.92
C THR A 306 4.80 26.59 -7.47
N TYR A 307 4.58 26.63 -8.79
CA TYR A 307 3.47 25.93 -9.44
C TYR A 307 3.55 24.42 -9.21
N ALA A 308 4.67 23.79 -9.57
CA ALA A 308 4.86 22.34 -9.49
C ALA A 308 4.71 21.81 -8.06
N SER A 309 5.25 22.52 -7.06
CA SER A 309 5.11 22.12 -5.66
C SER A 309 3.68 22.29 -5.14
N ALA A 310 2.96 23.33 -5.56
CA ALA A 310 1.58 23.56 -5.17
C ALA A 310 0.63 22.52 -5.81
N ILE A 311 0.73 22.32 -7.12
CA ILE A 311 -0.10 21.36 -7.85
C ILE A 311 0.21 19.92 -7.44
N PHE A 312 1.46 19.59 -7.10
CA PHE A 312 1.84 18.28 -6.59
C PHE A 312 1.00 17.87 -5.38
N LEU A 313 0.75 18.78 -4.44
CA LEU A 313 -0.02 18.49 -3.22
C LEU A 313 -1.47 18.10 -3.53
N TYR A 314 -2.13 18.78 -4.47
CA TYR A 314 -3.49 18.42 -4.92
C TYR A 314 -3.50 17.17 -5.77
N PHE A 315 -2.57 17.08 -6.72
CA PHE A 315 -2.47 15.94 -7.64
C PHE A 315 -2.29 14.63 -6.88
N VAL A 316 -1.47 14.61 -5.82
CA VAL A 316 -1.25 13.42 -4.99
C VAL A 316 -2.51 12.89 -4.32
N VAL A 317 -3.43 13.78 -3.93
CA VAL A 317 -4.70 13.38 -3.28
C VAL A 317 -5.53 12.49 -4.19
N LEU A 318 -5.52 12.75 -5.49
CA LEU A 318 -6.22 11.94 -6.50
C LEU A 318 -5.37 10.80 -7.06
N ALA A 319 -4.08 11.06 -7.30
CA ALA A 319 -3.16 10.12 -7.93
C ALA A 319 -2.93 8.85 -7.09
N ILE A 320 -2.72 8.99 -5.78
CA ILE A 320 -2.46 7.85 -4.89
C ILE A 320 -3.64 6.85 -4.84
N PRO A 321 -4.90 7.26 -4.56
CA PRO A 321 -6.04 6.36 -4.65
C PRO A 321 -6.15 5.66 -6.01
N SER A 322 -5.99 6.41 -7.09
CA SER A 322 -6.09 5.89 -8.46
C SER A 322 -5.02 4.85 -8.74
N ALA A 323 -3.76 5.11 -8.39
CA ALA A 323 -2.66 4.18 -8.53
C ALA A 323 -2.88 2.89 -7.71
N GLY A 324 -3.29 3.03 -6.45
CA GLY A 324 -3.60 1.90 -5.59
C GLY A 324 -4.75 1.04 -6.11
N ALA A 325 -5.78 1.66 -6.70
CA ALA A 325 -6.91 0.97 -7.30
C ALA A 325 -6.51 0.20 -8.58
N VAL A 326 -5.71 0.81 -9.46
CA VAL A 326 -5.16 0.15 -10.65
C VAL A 326 -4.35 -1.08 -10.24
N PHE A 327 -3.39 -0.91 -9.31
CA PHE A 327 -2.51 -1.99 -8.90
C PHE A 327 -3.25 -3.13 -8.16
N GLY A 328 -4.17 -2.78 -7.25
CA GLY A 328 -4.99 -3.75 -6.52
C GLY A 328 -5.92 -4.54 -7.45
N THR A 329 -6.50 -3.88 -8.45
CA THR A 329 -7.33 -4.51 -9.49
C THR A 329 -6.48 -5.43 -10.38
N TRP A 330 -5.30 -4.98 -10.79
CA TRP A 330 -4.38 -5.78 -11.57
C TRP A 330 -3.95 -7.05 -10.84
N LEU A 331 -3.62 -6.97 -9.54
CA LEU A 331 -3.34 -8.16 -8.73
C LEU A 331 -4.54 -9.11 -8.67
N ALA A 332 -5.74 -8.58 -8.44
CA ALA A 332 -6.96 -9.39 -8.39
C ALA A 332 -7.21 -10.12 -9.73
N LEU A 333 -7.06 -9.43 -10.86
CA LEU A 333 -7.23 -10.03 -12.18
C LEU A 333 -6.14 -11.07 -12.47
N THR A 334 -4.88 -10.76 -12.18
CA THR A 334 -3.74 -11.66 -12.41
C THR A 334 -3.87 -12.97 -11.65
N LEU A 335 -4.30 -12.90 -10.38
CA LEU A 335 -4.57 -14.07 -9.55
C LEU A 335 -5.73 -14.92 -10.09
N ASN A 336 -6.84 -14.28 -10.47
CA ASN A 336 -8.09 -14.98 -10.72
C ASN A 336 -8.24 -15.49 -12.16
N VAL A 337 -7.73 -14.72 -13.13
CA VAL A 337 -7.82 -15.02 -14.58
C VAL A 337 -6.61 -15.83 -15.01
N PHE A 338 -5.39 -15.35 -14.75
CA PHE A 338 -4.16 -15.99 -15.20
C PHE A 338 -3.61 -17.04 -14.22
N LYS A 339 -4.15 -17.13 -12.99
CA LYS A 339 -3.65 -18.02 -11.92
C LYS A 339 -2.16 -17.85 -11.68
N ALA A 340 -1.70 -16.61 -11.81
CA ALA A 340 -0.32 -16.17 -11.69
C ALA A 340 -0.18 -15.22 -10.49
N GLN A 341 1.06 -14.97 -10.09
CA GLN A 341 1.43 -13.97 -9.10
C GLN A 341 0.80 -14.20 -7.72
N TYR A 342 0.66 -15.48 -7.36
CA TYR A 342 0.03 -15.93 -6.13
C TYR A 342 0.78 -15.46 -4.87
N ASN A 343 2.10 -15.23 -4.97
CA ASN A 343 2.87 -14.66 -3.87
C ASN A 343 2.54 -13.19 -3.66
N GLU A 344 2.70 -12.33 -4.67
CA GLU A 344 2.42 -10.88 -4.53
C GLU A 344 0.97 -10.58 -4.22
N GLY A 345 0.06 -11.33 -4.85
CA GLY A 345 -1.36 -11.17 -4.65
C GLY A 345 -1.83 -11.48 -3.23
N PHE A 346 -1.23 -12.45 -2.55
CA PHE A 346 -1.59 -12.75 -1.16
C PHE A 346 -0.66 -12.11 -0.12
N SER A 347 0.58 -11.80 -0.48
CA SER A 347 1.51 -11.05 0.38
C SER A 347 1.00 -9.64 0.63
N SER A 348 0.51 -8.97 -0.42
CA SER A 348 -0.10 -7.64 -0.34
C SER A 348 -1.36 -7.61 0.53
N LEU A 349 -2.11 -8.72 0.59
CA LEU A 349 -3.22 -8.86 1.51
C LEU A 349 -2.77 -9.09 2.96
N ARG A 350 -1.57 -9.61 3.25
CA ARG A 350 -1.09 -9.81 4.63
C ARG A 350 -2.08 -10.60 5.51
N ILE A 351 -2.79 -11.56 4.94
CA ILE A 351 -3.77 -12.36 5.69
C ILE A 351 -3.02 -13.33 6.60
N GLU A 352 -3.03 -13.08 7.89
CA GLU A 352 -2.37 -13.94 8.91
C GLU A 352 -3.20 -15.19 9.25
N HIS A 353 -4.43 -15.26 8.77
CA HIS A 353 -5.39 -16.32 9.05
C HIS A 353 -5.15 -17.57 8.20
N TRP A 354 -5.98 -18.60 8.42
CA TRP A 354 -5.95 -19.85 7.65
C TRP A 354 -4.60 -20.58 7.74
N LYS A 355 -4.14 -20.86 8.96
CA LYS A 355 -2.94 -21.66 9.20
C LYS A 355 -3.30 -23.13 9.25
N ASN A 356 -2.36 -24.00 8.88
CA ASN A 356 -2.53 -25.43 8.99
C ASN A 356 -1.18 -26.08 9.32
N PHE A 357 -1.24 -27.28 9.87
CA PHE A 357 -0.08 -28.14 10.14
C PHE A 357 -0.52 -29.60 10.09
N LEU A 358 0.44 -30.50 9.88
CA LEU A 358 0.22 -31.95 9.93
C LEU A 358 0.62 -32.49 11.30
N LYS A 359 -0.23 -33.34 11.87
CA LYS A 359 0.13 -34.19 13.00
C LYS A 359 0.23 -35.63 12.49
N LEU A 360 1.42 -36.19 12.64
CA LEU A 360 1.74 -37.56 12.25
C LEU A 360 1.78 -38.42 13.51
N HIS A 361 1.14 -39.58 13.48
CA HIS A 361 1.11 -40.52 14.59
C HIS A 361 1.32 -41.93 14.05
N ILE A 362 2.36 -42.61 14.53
CA ILE A 362 2.59 -44.02 14.21
C ILE A 362 1.88 -44.82 15.28
N ASN A 363 0.87 -45.59 14.89
CA ASN A 363 0.08 -46.39 15.81
C ASN A 363 0.89 -47.63 16.28
N LYS A 364 0.31 -48.39 17.22
CA LYS A 364 0.95 -49.62 17.76
C LYS A 364 1.17 -50.72 16.72
N ASN A 365 0.38 -50.72 15.64
CA ASN A 365 0.50 -51.68 14.54
C ASN A 365 1.60 -51.26 13.54
N GLY A 366 2.12 -50.04 13.69
CA GLY A 366 3.11 -49.45 12.80
C GLY A 366 2.51 -48.72 11.60
N ASP A 367 1.19 -48.55 11.53
CA ASP A 367 0.53 -47.71 10.53
C ASP A 367 0.73 -46.23 10.86
N LEU A 368 0.80 -45.40 9.83
CA LEU A 368 0.96 -43.96 9.95
C LEU A 368 -0.40 -43.27 9.78
N GLU A 369 -0.89 -42.69 10.87
CA GLU A 369 -2.02 -41.77 10.90
C GLU A 369 -1.54 -40.34 10.63
N VAL A 370 -2.17 -39.68 9.66
CA VAL A 370 -1.88 -38.32 9.23
C VAL A 370 -3.11 -37.46 9.46
N PHE A 371 -3.05 -36.52 10.40
CA PHE A 371 -4.11 -35.55 10.67
C PHE A 371 -3.71 -34.20 10.10
N ALA A 372 -4.50 -33.66 9.17
CA ALA A 372 -4.36 -32.29 8.73
C ALA A 372 -5.18 -31.38 9.64
N ILE A 373 -4.51 -30.51 10.41
CA ILE A 373 -5.17 -29.63 11.38
C ILE A 373 -5.16 -28.20 10.87
N GLY A 374 -6.33 -27.57 10.89
CA GLY A 374 -6.60 -26.23 10.37
C GLY A 374 -7.00 -25.23 11.42
N LEU A 375 -6.49 -24.01 11.31
CA LEU A 375 -6.86 -22.88 12.12
C LEU A 375 -7.36 -21.73 11.23
N ARG A 376 -8.68 -21.52 11.22
CA ARG A 376 -9.32 -20.50 10.38
C ARG A 376 -8.95 -19.09 10.82
N ARG A 377 -8.99 -18.79 12.12
CA ARG A 377 -8.61 -17.48 12.66
C ARG A 377 -7.48 -17.64 13.67
N VAL A 378 -6.41 -16.88 13.44
CA VAL A 378 -5.28 -16.80 14.37
C VAL A 378 -5.58 -15.75 15.45
N PRO A 379 -5.48 -16.10 16.75
CA PRO A 379 -5.56 -15.14 17.84
C PRO A 379 -4.44 -14.10 17.76
N LYS A 380 -4.76 -12.84 18.09
CA LYS A 380 -3.77 -11.75 18.16
C LYS A 380 -3.30 -11.43 19.58
N GLN A 381 -4.08 -11.85 20.58
CA GLN A 381 -3.79 -11.63 21.98
C GLN A 381 -3.60 -12.98 22.65
N TRP A 382 -2.43 -13.15 23.24
CA TRP A 382 -1.98 -14.38 23.88
C TRP A 382 -1.69 -14.10 25.35
N VAL A 383 -1.99 -15.05 26.21
CA VAL A 383 -1.63 -15.04 27.64
C VAL A 383 -0.95 -16.35 27.97
N LYS A 384 -0.06 -16.33 28.97
CA LYS A 384 0.58 -17.56 29.45
C LYS A 384 -0.51 -18.46 30.02
N ASP A 385 -0.49 -19.74 29.65
CA ASP A 385 -1.40 -20.71 30.27
C ASP A 385 -1.00 -20.87 31.75
N PRO A 386 -1.90 -20.57 32.71
CA PRO A 386 -1.61 -20.74 34.13
C PRO A 386 -1.29 -22.18 34.50
N GLU A 387 -1.81 -23.15 33.75
CA GLU A 387 -1.65 -24.58 33.96
C GLU A 387 -0.60 -25.19 33.02
N TRP A 388 0.26 -24.37 32.42
CA TRP A 388 1.35 -24.87 31.58
C TRP A 388 2.33 -25.75 32.38
N ASP A 389 2.38 -27.03 32.03
CA ASP A 389 3.16 -28.07 32.71
C ASP A 389 4.67 -28.02 32.41
N GLY A 390 5.07 -27.28 31.39
CA GLY A 390 6.46 -27.18 30.94
C GLY A 390 7.44 -26.57 31.96
N VAL A 391 6.99 -25.87 33.00
CA VAL A 391 7.90 -25.37 34.07
C VAL A 391 8.42 -26.51 34.95
N VAL A 392 7.58 -27.49 35.24
CA VAL A 392 7.91 -28.62 36.13
C VAL A 392 8.53 -29.76 35.31
N GLN A 393 8.00 -30.02 34.12
CA GLN A 393 8.38 -31.18 33.30
C GLN A 393 9.61 -30.93 32.41
N ALA A 394 9.94 -29.66 32.09
CA ALA A 394 11.15 -29.33 31.35
C ALA A 394 12.38 -29.06 32.25
N ARG A 395 12.21 -29.00 33.59
CA ARG A 395 13.31 -28.93 34.54
C ARG A 395 13.97 -30.31 34.62
N THR A 396 15.27 -30.37 34.37
CA THR A 396 16.10 -31.53 34.65
C THR A 396 15.95 -31.90 36.13
N PRO A 397 15.63 -33.15 36.48
CA PRO A 397 15.80 -33.62 37.84
C PRO A 397 17.29 -33.47 38.16
N LYS A 398 17.65 -32.58 39.09
CA LYS A 398 19.03 -32.54 39.57
C LYS A 398 19.30 -33.87 40.27
N GLY A 399 20.06 -34.75 39.63
CA GLY A 399 20.59 -35.95 40.29
C GLY A 399 21.42 -35.55 41.51
N LYS A 400 21.52 -36.45 42.50
CA LYS A 400 22.27 -36.27 43.77
C LYS A 400 23.75 -35.82 43.61
N PHE A 401 24.28 -35.76 42.39
CA PHE A 401 25.67 -35.39 42.08
C PHE A 401 25.82 -34.34 40.96
N GLY A 402 24.78 -33.57 40.65
CA GLY A 402 24.90 -32.42 39.73
C GLY A 402 25.12 -32.73 38.25
N LYS A 403 25.09 -34.02 37.84
CA LYS A 403 24.99 -34.40 36.43
C LYS A 403 23.53 -34.37 35.98
N GLU A 404 23.28 -33.68 34.88
CA GLU A 404 21.99 -33.70 34.18
C GLU A 404 21.78 -35.10 33.58
N ASP A 405 20.66 -35.75 33.94
CA ASP A 405 20.23 -36.99 33.33
C ASP A 405 19.22 -36.65 32.23
N ASP A 406 19.70 -36.58 30.98
CA ASP A 406 18.86 -36.26 29.81
C ASP A 406 17.73 -37.28 29.61
N ASN A 407 17.88 -38.52 30.10
CA ASN A 407 16.85 -39.56 30.02
C ASN A 407 15.71 -39.37 31.03
N ALA A 408 15.89 -38.52 32.04
CA ALA A 408 14.85 -38.24 33.03
C ALA A 408 13.88 -37.12 32.59
N ARG A 409 14.09 -36.53 31.41
CA ARG A 409 13.25 -35.46 30.89
C ARG A 409 12.00 -36.02 30.23
N ILE A 410 10.83 -35.67 30.79
CA ILE A 410 9.54 -36.04 30.22
C ILE A 410 9.38 -35.35 28.86
N PRO A 411 9.20 -36.10 27.75
CA PRO A 411 9.19 -35.51 26.42
C PRO A 411 7.92 -34.69 26.18
N SER A 412 8.04 -33.59 25.44
CA SER A 412 6.97 -32.60 25.26
C SER A 412 5.68 -33.14 24.62
N TRP A 413 5.74 -34.28 23.93
CA TRP A 413 4.56 -34.93 23.36
C TRP A 413 3.68 -35.63 24.42
N SER A 414 4.21 -35.90 25.61
CA SER A 414 3.49 -36.53 26.72
C SER A 414 2.86 -35.52 27.69
N TRP A 415 3.14 -34.23 27.49
CA TRP A 415 2.61 -33.14 28.29
C TRP A 415 1.10 -33.01 28.06
N GLN A 416 0.33 -32.77 29.12
CA GLN A 416 -1.12 -32.56 28.99
C GLN A 416 -1.42 -31.18 28.42
N ARG A 417 -0.59 -30.19 28.75
CA ARG A 417 -0.71 -28.82 28.26
C ARG A 417 0.60 -28.35 27.63
N PRO A 418 0.98 -28.90 26.47
CA PRO A 418 2.28 -28.60 25.86
C PRO A 418 2.45 -27.12 25.47
N SER A 419 1.36 -26.41 25.20
CA SER A 419 1.40 -25.01 24.78
C SER A 419 1.56 -24.06 25.96
N LYS A 420 2.66 -23.29 25.97
CA LYS A 420 2.90 -22.22 26.94
C LYS A 420 1.89 -21.07 26.84
N TRP A 421 1.34 -20.85 25.65
CA TRP A 421 0.50 -19.70 25.34
C TRP A 421 -0.89 -20.15 24.90
N ILE A 422 -1.91 -19.47 25.40
CA ILE A 422 -3.30 -19.65 25.01
C ILE A 422 -3.91 -18.31 24.56
N PRO A 423 -4.95 -18.33 23.71
CA PRO A 423 -5.67 -17.13 23.32
C PRO A 423 -6.26 -16.43 24.56
N ARG A 424 -6.06 -15.12 24.69
CA ARG A 424 -6.66 -14.33 25.80
C ARG A 424 -8.18 -14.49 25.88
N LYS A 425 -8.84 -14.55 24.72
CA LYS A 425 -10.28 -14.80 24.61
C LYS A 425 -10.49 -16.22 24.09
N LYS A 426 -11.07 -17.10 24.92
CA LYS A 426 -11.52 -18.42 24.49
C LYS A 426 -12.73 -18.25 23.55
N SER A 427 -12.62 -18.77 22.34
CA SER A 427 -13.70 -18.72 21.34
C SER A 427 -13.48 -19.82 20.32
N ARG A 428 -14.57 -20.49 19.91
CA ARG A 428 -14.54 -21.58 18.93
C ARG A 428 -13.83 -21.21 17.62
N LYS A 429 -13.86 -19.92 17.23
CA LYS A 429 -13.17 -19.43 16.03
C LYS A 429 -11.65 -19.59 16.06
N PHE A 430 -11.07 -19.70 17.26
CA PHE A 430 -9.64 -19.88 17.50
C PHE A 430 -9.26 -21.34 17.77
N THR A 431 -10.24 -22.24 17.80
CA THR A 431 -10.01 -23.67 18.01
C THR A 431 -9.55 -24.30 16.69
N PRO A 432 -8.42 -25.02 16.69
CA PRO A 432 -8.01 -25.82 15.54
C PRO A 432 -9.01 -26.95 15.27
N GLU A 433 -9.24 -27.27 14.01
CA GLU A 433 -10.16 -28.31 13.54
C GLU A 433 -9.37 -29.34 12.72
N VAL A 434 -9.68 -30.63 12.83
CA VAL A 434 -9.18 -31.62 11.87
C VAL A 434 -9.90 -31.37 10.55
N ILE A 435 -9.15 -31.01 9.51
CA ILE A 435 -9.66 -30.74 8.17
C ILE A 435 -9.67 -32.02 7.34
N ASP A 436 -8.67 -32.88 7.53
CA ASP A 436 -8.48 -34.10 6.76
C ASP A 436 -7.76 -35.16 7.60
N PHE A 437 -7.95 -36.42 7.24
CA PHE A 437 -7.32 -37.58 7.87
C PHE A 437 -6.92 -38.60 6.81
N SER A 438 -5.71 -39.13 6.91
CA SER A 438 -5.24 -40.22 6.05
C SER A 438 -4.56 -41.28 6.88
N LEU A 439 -4.81 -42.54 6.55
CA LEU A 439 -4.16 -43.70 7.15
C LEU A 439 -3.28 -44.38 6.10
N ILE A 440 -2.00 -44.51 6.40
CA ILE A 440 -1.04 -45.23 5.56
C ILE A 440 -0.67 -46.50 6.31
N THR A 441 -1.14 -47.64 5.81
CA THR A 441 -0.88 -48.93 6.43
C THR A 441 0.57 -49.34 6.24
N LYS A 442 1.14 -49.97 7.26
CA LYS A 442 2.49 -50.53 7.16
C LYS A 442 2.48 -51.63 6.10
N ARG A 443 3.40 -51.56 5.12
CA ARG A 443 3.57 -52.67 4.18
C ARG A 443 3.98 -53.93 4.95
N PRO A 444 3.35 -55.08 4.71
CA PRO A 444 3.85 -56.35 5.23
C PRO A 444 5.30 -56.53 4.79
N SER A 445 6.16 -56.99 5.71
CA SER A 445 7.51 -57.42 5.36
C SER A 445 7.42 -58.56 4.33
N ALA A 446 8.34 -58.62 3.35
CA ALA A 446 8.36 -59.63 2.29
C ALA A 446 8.25 -61.09 2.79
N ALA A 447 8.63 -61.36 4.04
CA ALA A 447 8.44 -62.66 4.69
C ALA A 447 6.96 -63.07 4.91
N ALA A 448 6.04 -62.11 5.07
CA ALA A 448 4.61 -62.36 5.24
C ALA A 448 3.86 -62.51 3.90
N GLN A 449 4.49 -62.15 2.78
CA GLN A 449 3.89 -62.26 1.45
C GLN A 449 3.97 -63.68 0.88
N TYR A 450 4.82 -64.53 1.46
CA TYR A 450 4.94 -65.95 1.09
C TYR A 450 3.83 -66.82 1.71
N ASP A 451 3.27 -66.44 2.86
CA ASP A 451 2.21 -67.21 3.55
C ASP A 451 0.80 -66.96 3.00
N VAL A 452 0.57 -65.85 2.27
CA VAL A 452 -0.78 -65.45 1.82
C VAL A 452 -1.13 -66.00 0.42
N ASN A 453 -0.16 -66.53 -0.33
CA ASN A 453 -0.41 -67.09 -1.67
C ASN A 453 -1.15 -68.44 -1.65
N HIS A 454 -1.63 -68.92 -0.50
CA HIS A 454 -2.39 -70.18 -0.37
C HIS A 454 -3.87 -70.02 -0.02
N GLU A 455 -4.39 -68.81 0.20
CA GLU A 455 -5.84 -68.60 0.35
C GLU A 455 -6.36 -67.48 -0.56
N SER A 456 -7.39 -67.84 -1.31
CA SER A 456 -8.07 -67.07 -2.35
C SER A 456 -8.49 -65.65 -1.94
N ILE A 457 -8.18 -64.68 -2.81
CA ILE A 457 -8.56 -63.27 -2.75
C ILE A 457 -10.06 -63.08 -3.05
N PRO A 458 -10.82 -62.31 -2.26
CA PRO A 458 -11.95 -61.54 -2.76
C PRO A 458 -11.54 -60.07 -2.97
N GLU A 459 -12.02 -59.49 -4.07
CA GLU A 459 -11.80 -58.13 -4.54
C GLU A 459 -12.06 -57.05 -3.47
N SER A 460 -11.13 -56.10 -3.34
CA SER A 460 -11.30 -54.93 -2.46
C SER A 460 -12.29 -53.92 -3.05
N GLY A 461 -13.49 -53.88 -2.49
CA GLY A 461 -14.51 -52.86 -2.77
C GLY A 461 -14.16 -51.51 -2.16
N TYR A 462 -14.31 -50.45 -2.96
CA TYR A 462 -14.32 -49.05 -2.53
C TYR A 462 -15.51 -48.81 -1.59
N VAL A 463 -15.28 -48.40 -0.35
CA VAL A 463 -16.35 -48.02 0.60
C VAL A 463 -16.55 -46.50 0.55
N PRO A 464 -17.74 -46.00 0.16
CA PRO A 464 -17.98 -44.57 0.10
C PRO A 464 -18.12 -43.95 1.50
N TYR A 465 -17.70 -42.69 1.59
CA TYR A 465 -17.75 -41.78 2.74
C TYR A 465 -19.11 -41.79 3.46
N GLN A 466 -19.12 -42.15 4.75
CA GLN A 466 -20.23 -41.86 5.66
C GLN A 466 -19.86 -40.69 6.58
N ASP A 467 -20.78 -39.74 6.70
CA ASP A 467 -20.67 -38.50 7.48
C ASP A 467 -20.31 -38.76 8.96
N PRO A 468 -19.22 -38.16 9.50
CA PRO A 468 -18.93 -38.21 10.92
C PRO A 468 -19.66 -37.07 11.67
N ILE A 469 -20.99 -36.97 11.51
CA ILE A 469 -21.82 -36.13 12.39
C ILE A 469 -22.41 -37.03 13.48
N ARG A 470 -21.56 -37.62 14.32
CA ARG A 470 -21.87 -38.13 15.69
C ARG A 470 -20.67 -38.90 16.24
N ALA A 471 -19.58 -38.20 16.54
CA ALA A 471 -18.56 -38.74 17.45
C ALA A 471 -18.03 -37.62 18.34
N ARG A 472 -18.62 -37.58 19.54
CA ARG A 472 -18.14 -37.01 20.81
C ARG A 472 -17.18 -35.83 20.69
N THR A 473 -17.73 -34.67 21.01
CA THR A 473 -17.04 -33.60 21.73
C THR A 473 -16.25 -34.19 22.90
N SER A 474 -14.96 -34.43 22.68
CA SER A 474 -13.96 -34.39 23.75
C SER A 474 -13.07 -33.20 23.43
N SER A 475 -13.16 -32.21 24.31
CA SER A 475 -12.31 -31.04 24.34
C SER A 475 -10.85 -31.47 24.41
N PHE A 476 -10.05 -31.04 23.43
CA PHE A 476 -8.61 -30.89 23.59
C PHE A 476 -8.30 -29.61 24.37
#